data_AF-A0A8X6IPP4-F1
#
_entry.id   AF-A0A8X6IPP4-F1
#
_cell.length_a   1.000
_cell.length_b   1.000
_cell.length_c   1.000
_cell.angle_alpha   90.00
_cell.angle_beta   90.00
_cell.angle_gamma   90.00
#
_symmetry.space_group_name_H-M   'P 1'
#
loop_
_entity.id
_entity.type
_entity.pdbx_description
1 polymer ?
#
loop_
_entity_poly.entity_id
_entity_poly.type
_entity_poly.pdbx_seq_one_letter_code
_entity_poly.pdbx_strand_id
1 'polypeptide(L)'
;MKDNVYKVNEEIIFRETEFGWVAGGRLQENKNNNNLSCYLRKDDNSVEDTLKLFFELESLGIKDDPYYHEDDQAMNTYIKTIQFNNERYVVELSFHKNWKELSDNFSVAKQRFQNLW
;
A
#
# COMPACT_ATOMS: atom_id res chain seq x y z
N MET A 1 9.36 -21.07 2.59
CA MET A 1 10.69 -20.50 2.26
C MET A 1 11.69 -20.99 3.29
N LYS A 2 12.93 -21.29 2.92
CA LYS A 2 14.00 -21.46 3.90
C LYS A 2 14.35 -20.06 4.39
N ASP A 3 14.16 -19.78 5.67
CA ASP A 3 14.47 -18.48 6.26
C ASP A 3 15.99 -18.27 6.25
N ASN A 4 16.50 -17.61 5.21
CA ASN A 4 17.91 -17.24 5.15
C ASN A 4 18.14 -16.06 6.11
N VAL A 5 18.63 -16.39 7.30
CA VAL A 5 19.02 -15.42 8.32
C VAL A 5 20.54 -15.40 8.44
N TYR A 6 21.13 -14.22 8.20
CA TYR A 6 22.55 -13.98 8.34
C TYR A 6 22.80 -13.08 9.55
N LYS A 7 23.41 -13.62 10.61
CA LYS A 7 23.77 -12.83 11.80
C LYS A 7 25.15 -12.21 11.59
N VAL A 8 25.23 -10.88 11.69
CA VAL A 8 26.51 -10.15 11.63
C VAL A 8 27.15 -10.12 13.01
N ASN A 9 26.36 -9.84 14.05
CA ASN A 9 26.76 -9.93 15.45
C ASN A 9 25.51 -10.21 16.32
N GLU A 10 25.65 -10.15 17.66
CA GLU A 10 24.52 -10.36 18.57
C GLU A 10 23.41 -9.30 18.45
N GLU A 11 23.76 -8.12 17.94
CA GLU A 11 22.86 -6.96 17.88
C GLU A 11 22.24 -6.75 16.50
N ILE A 12 22.85 -7.24 15.41
CA ILE A 12 22.47 -7.00 14.02
C ILE A 12 22.28 -8.33 13.29
N ILE A 13 21.09 -8.49 12.72
CA ILE A 13 20.66 -9.63 11.92
C ILE A 13 20.18 -9.16 10.56
N PHE A 14 20.49 -9.94 9.53
CA PHE A 14 19.94 -9.78 8.20
C PHE A 14 18.98 -10.93 7.94
N ARG A 15 17.80 -10.61 7.42
CA ARG A 15 16.80 -11.61 7.03
C ARG A 15 16.44 -11.39 5.58
N GLU A 16 16.51 -12.44 4.79
CA GLU A 16 16.00 -12.42 3.43
C GLU A 16 14.47 -12.41 3.45
N THR A 17 13.88 -11.49 2.71
CA THR A 17 12.44 -11.37 2.50
C THR A 17 12.15 -11.36 1.00
N GLU A 18 10.88 -11.43 0.61
CA GLU A 18 10.47 -11.26 -0.80
C GLU A 18 10.91 -9.92 -1.40
N PHE A 19 11.18 -8.92 -0.55
CA PHE A 19 11.65 -7.57 -0.94
C PHE A 19 13.17 -7.40 -0.81
N GLY A 20 13.92 -8.50 -0.65
CA GLY A 20 15.37 -8.48 -0.45
C GLY A 20 15.76 -8.55 1.03
N TRP A 21 17.01 -8.14 1.32
CA TRP A 21 17.60 -8.29 2.65
C TRP A 21 17.21 -7.15 3.59
N VAL A 22 16.53 -7.49 4.68
CA VAL A 22 16.19 -6.55 5.75
C VAL A 22 17.21 -6.69 6.89
N ALA A 23 17.87 -5.58 7.22
CA ALA A 23 18.70 -5.48 8.42
C ALA A 23 17.82 -5.13 9.63
N GLY A 24 17.89 -5.92 10.69
CA GLY A 24 17.21 -5.67 11.96
C GLY A 24 18.23 -5.73 13.10
N GLY A 25 18.07 -4.87 14.10
CA GLY A 25 18.99 -4.87 15.22
C GLY A 25 18.76 -3.74 16.20
N ARG A 26 19.38 -3.83 17.37
CA ARG A 26 19.35 -2.75 18.35
C ARG A 26 20.34 -1.68 17.90
N LEU A 27 19.84 -0.52 17.49
CA LEU A 27 20.68 0.66 17.35
C LEU A 27 21.09 1.08 18.77
N GLN A 28 22.39 1.17 19.06
CA GLN A 28 22.87 1.71 20.32
C GLN A 28 22.34 3.14 20.45
N GLU A 29 21.32 3.33 21.28
CA GLU A 29 20.65 4.61 21.47
C GLU A 29 21.64 5.60 22.12
N ASN A 30 22.11 6.59 21.36
CA ASN A 30 22.49 7.84 21.98
C ASN A 30 21.22 8.44 22.57
N LYS A 31 21.16 8.56 23.90
CA LYS A 31 19.99 8.86 24.76
C LYS A 31 19.19 10.14 24.44
N ASN A 32 19.41 10.82 23.32
CA ASN A 32 18.87 12.15 23.05
C ASN A 32 18.04 12.27 21.76
N ASN A 33 17.71 11.20 21.03
CA ASN A 33 16.83 11.33 19.86
C ASN A 33 15.80 10.20 19.81
N ASN A 34 14.56 10.49 20.23
CA ASN A 34 13.36 9.65 20.04
C ASN A 34 12.90 9.57 18.56
N ASN A 35 13.83 9.68 17.62
CA ASN A 35 13.50 9.65 16.20
C ASN A 35 13.69 8.21 15.71
N LEU A 36 12.58 7.47 15.62
CA LEU A 36 12.51 6.25 14.82
C LEU A 36 12.73 6.65 13.35
N SER A 37 13.95 6.48 12.84
CA SER A 37 14.28 6.74 11.44
C SER A 37 14.26 5.43 10.64
N CYS A 38 13.47 5.43 9.57
CA CYS A 38 13.51 4.39 8.56
C CYS A 38 14.31 4.93 7.37
N TYR A 39 15.41 4.27 7.01
CA TYR A 39 16.25 4.68 5.89
C TYR A 39 15.91 3.82 4.67
N LEU A 40 15.48 4.46 3.59
CA LEU A 40 15.40 3.83 2.28
C LEU A 40 16.74 4.01 1.59
N ARG A 41 17.40 2.89 1.27
CA ARG A 41 18.54 2.91 0.37
C ARG A 41 18.01 3.16 -1.03
N LYS A 42 18.20 4.37 -1.53
CA LYS A 42 18.02 4.69 -2.94
C LYS A 42 19.22 4.12 -3.69
N ASP A 43 19.04 3.03 -4.42
CA ASP A 43 19.95 2.76 -5.54
C ASP A 43 19.64 3.80 -6.63
N ASP A 44 20.65 4.21 -7.41
CA ASP A 44 20.56 5.21 -8.49
C ASP A 44 19.73 4.71 -9.69
N ASN A 45 18.53 4.22 -9.41
CA ASN A 45 17.55 3.82 -10.38
C ASN A 45 16.80 5.07 -10.88
N SER A 46 16.23 4.95 -12.08
CA SER A 46 15.49 6.03 -12.72
C SER A 46 14.30 6.50 -11.87
N VAL A 47 13.75 7.68 -12.18
CA VAL A 47 12.55 8.18 -11.50
C VAL A 47 11.40 7.19 -11.67
N GLU A 48 11.31 6.54 -12.83
CA GLU A 48 10.35 5.48 -13.14
C GLU A 48 10.47 4.30 -12.17
N ASP A 49 11.68 3.85 -11.85
CA ASP A 49 11.90 2.74 -10.93
C ASP A 49 11.52 3.11 -9.49
N THR A 50 11.78 4.36 -9.10
CA THR A 50 11.38 4.87 -7.77
C THR A 50 9.85 4.94 -7.65
N LEU A 51 9.18 5.44 -8.69
CA LEU A 51 7.71 5.49 -8.73
C LEU A 51 7.10 4.11 -8.74
N LYS A 52 7.67 3.17 -9.50
CA LYS A 52 7.24 1.78 -9.51
C LYS A 52 7.35 1.15 -8.12
N LEU A 53 8.50 1.28 -7.46
CA LEU A 53 8.70 0.76 -6.11
C LEU A 53 7.72 1.39 -5.10
N PHE A 54 7.44 2.69 -5.24
CA PHE A 54 6.44 3.37 -4.39
C PHE A 54 5.06 2.74 -4.51
N PHE A 55 4.55 2.55 -5.74
CA PHE A 55 3.23 1.93 -5.96
C PHE A 55 3.21 0.44 -5.59
N GLU A 56 4.31 -0.29 -5.79
CA GLU A 56 4.45 -1.67 -5.35
C GLU A 56 4.38 -1.78 -3.82
N LEU A 57 5.01 -0.86 -3.09
CA LEU A 57 4.94 -0.81 -1.64
C LEU A 57 3.56 -0.36 -1.12
N GLU A 58 2.92 0.60 -1.78
CA GLU A 58 1.57 1.07 -1.40
C GLU A 58 0.50 -0.01 -1.62
N SER A 59 0.64 -0.80 -2.68
CA SER A 59 -0.26 -1.93 -2.98
C SER A 59 -0.05 -3.14 -2.07
N LEU A 60 0.97 -3.14 -1.20
CA LEU A 60 1.16 -4.24 -0.24
C LEU A 60 0.00 -4.34 0.74
N GLY A 61 -0.74 -5.44 0.64
CA GLY A 61 -1.91 -5.73 1.48
C GLY A 61 -3.24 -5.47 0.79
N ILE A 62 -3.24 -4.82 -0.38
CA ILE A 62 -4.36 -4.84 -1.31
C ILE A 62 -4.24 -6.15 -2.08
N LYS A 63 -4.96 -7.16 -1.62
CA LYS A 63 -5.11 -8.42 -2.38
C LYS A 63 -6.45 -8.33 -3.09
N ASP A 64 -6.40 -8.19 -4.40
CA ASP A 64 -7.58 -8.45 -5.22
C ASP A 64 -7.98 -9.90 -4.93
N ASP A 65 -9.20 -10.08 -4.43
CA ASP A 65 -9.73 -11.40 -4.24
C ASP A 65 -9.91 -12.02 -5.65
N PRO A 66 -9.29 -13.17 -5.97
CA PRO A 66 -9.33 -13.75 -7.31
C PRO A 66 -10.74 -14.13 -7.77
N TYR A 67 -11.75 -14.08 -6.89
CA TYR A 67 -13.16 -14.25 -7.23
C TYR A 67 -13.92 -12.94 -7.49
N TYR A 68 -13.35 -11.79 -7.15
CA TYR A 68 -13.98 -10.50 -7.37
C TYR A 68 -13.65 -9.98 -8.77
N HIS A 69 -14.57 -10.25 -9.68
CA HIS A 69 -14.59 -9.75 -11.05
C HIS A 69 -15.06 -8.29 -11.12
N GLU A 70 -14.57 -7.42 -10.22
CA GLU A 70 -14.97 -6.01 -10.17
C GLU A 70 -14.67 -5.29 -11.50
N ASP A 71 -13.51 -5.58 -12.08
CA ASP A 71 -13.11 -5.07 -13.39
C ASP A 71 -14.06 -5.53 -14.51
N ASP A 72 -14.43 -6.81 -14.54
CA ASP A 72 -15.37 -7.34 -15.52
C ASP A 72 -16.77 -6.74 -15.32
N GLN A 73 -17.18 -6.51 -14.08
CA GLN A 73 -18.47 -5.87 -13.77
C GLN A 73 -18.48 -4.39 -14.19
N ALA A 74 -17.39 -3.67 -13.95
CA ALA A 74 -17.22 -2.29 -14.37
C ALA A 74 -17.23 -2.17 -15.89
N MET A 75 -16.50 -3.05 -16.58
CA MET A 75 -16.48 -3.12 -18.05
C MET A 75 -17.87 -3.45 -18.62
N ASN A 76 -18.57 -4.43 -18.03
CA ASN A 76 -19.93 -4.77 -18.44
C ASN A 76 -20.91 -3.60 -18.28
N THR A 77 -20.76 -2.80 -17.22
CA THR A 77 -21.60 -1.63 -16.97
C THR A 77 -21.30 -0.53 -18.00
N TYR A 78 -20.01 -0.29 -18.30
CA TYR A 78 -19.60 0.64 -19.35
C TYR A 78 -20.24 0.26 -20.70
N ILE A 79 -20.07 -1.00 -21.14
CA ILE A 79 -20.61 -1.48 -22.43
C ILE A 79 -22.13 -1.31 -22.50
N LYS A 80 -22.85 -1.58 -21.41
CA LYS A 80 -24.32 -1.52 -21.38
C LYS A 80 -24.87 -0.09 -21.36
N THR A 81 -24.13 0.85 -20.77
CA THR A 81 -24.67 2.18 -20.43
C THR A 81 -24.06 3.30 -21.26
N ILE A 82 -23.01 3.03 -22.02
CA ILE A 82 -22.44 4.00 -22.93
C ILE A 82 -23.45 4.41 -24.01
N GLN A 83 -23.70 5.71 -24.08
CA GLN A 83 -24.59 6.32 -25.05
C GLN A 83 -23.95 7.60 -25.58
N PHE A 84 -24.16 7.87 -26.87
CA PHE A 84 -23.76 9.14 -27.46
C PHE A 84 -24.98 10.07 -27.50
N ASN A 85 -24.93 11.15 -26.72
CA ASN A 85 -26.01 12.12 -26.57
C ASN A 85 -25.45 13.53 -26.63
N ASN A 86 -26.06 14.40 -27.44
CA ASN A 86 -25.68 15.82 -27.58
C ASN A 86 -24.16 16.02 -27.73
N GLU A 87 -23.55 15.28 -28.68
CA GLU A 87 -22.12 15.34 -29.00
C GLU A 87 -21.17 14.82 -27.89
N ARG A 88 -21.71 14.16 -26.85
CA ARG A 88 -20.92 13.64 -25.72
C ARG A 88 -21.24 12.18 -25.46
N TYR A 89 -20.22 11.44 -25.01
CA TYR A 89 -20.43 10.13 -24.43
C TYR A 89 -20.92 10.28 -22.99
N VAL A 90 -22.00 9.59 -22.68
CA VAL A 90 -22.58 9.48 -21.34
C VAL A 90 -22.51 8.02 -20.95
N VAL A 91 -22.06 7.74 -19.73
CA VAL A 91 -21.94 6.39 -19.17
C VAL A 91 -22.40 6.39 -17.72
N GLU A 92 -23.03 5.30 -17.28
CA GLU A 92 -23.36 5.11 -15.87
C GLU A 92 -22.10 4.74 -15.10
N LEU A 93 -21.92 5.33 -13.92
CA LEU A 93 -20.82 4.96 -13.03
C LEU A 93 -21.14 3.62 -12.35
N SER A 94 -20.18 2.70 -12.39
CA SER A 94 -20.27 1.34 -11.85
C SER A 94 -20.16 1.29 -10.33
N PHE A 95 -20.89 2.15 -9.61
CA PHE A 95 -20.88 2.11 -8.16
C PHE A 95 -21.64 0.89 -7.63
N HIS A 96 -21.16 0.32 -6.52
CA HIS A 96 -21.92 -0.72 -5.82
C HIS A 96 -23.29 -0.20 -5.38
N LYS A 97 -24.37 -0.78 -5.90
CA LYS A 97 -25.74 -0.32 -5.57
C LYS A 97 -26.15 -0.60 -4.11
N ASN A 98 -25.40 -1.47 -3.42
CA ASN A 98 -25.63 -1.85 -2.03
C ASN A 98 -24.58 -1.21 -1.10
N TRP A 99 -24.51 0.13 -1.09
CA TRP A 99 -23.74 0.81 -0.05
C TRP A 99 -24.37 0.50 1.30
N LYS A 100 -23.74 -0.36 2.10
CA LYS A 100 -23.94 -0.28 3.54
C LYS A 100 -23.33 1.05 3.96
N GLU A 101 -24.10 1.85 4.70
CA GLU A 101 -23.57 3.06 5.31
C GLU A 101 -22.28 2.69 6.05
N LEU A 102 -21.18 3.35 5.68
CA LEU A 102 -19.90 3.10 6.33
C LEU A 102 -20.10 3.37 7.83
N SER A 103 -19.61 2.48 8.67
CA SER A 103 -19.69 2.69 10.11
C SER A 103 -18.93 3.97 10.47
N ASP A 104 -19.49 4.76 11.39
CA ASP A 104 -18.86 5.99 11.87
C ASP A 104 -17.44 5.70 12.37
N ASN A 105 -16.45 6.27 11.69
CA ASN A 105 -15.03 6.12 12.00
C ASN A 105 -14.46 7.33 12.77
N PHE A 106 -15.31 8.28 13.19
CA PHE A 106 -14.89 9.53 13.82
C PHE A 106 -13.99 9.31 15.04
N SER A 107 -14.38 8.40 15.93
CA SER A 107 -13.61 8.12 17.16
C SER A 107 -12.22 7.58 16.86
N VAL A 108 -12.10 6.70 15.86
CA VAL A 108 -10.82 6.11 15.42
C VAL A 108 -9.96 7.17 14.74
N ALA A 109 -10.54 7.98 13.86
CA ALA A 109 -9.85 9.07 13.18
C ALA A 109 -9.33 10.12 14.17
N LYS A 110 -10.16 10.49 15.17
CA LYS A 110 -9.79 11.42 16.25
C LYS A 110 -8.64 10.89 17.09
N GLN A 111 -8.69 9.61 17.48
CA GLN A 111 -7.60 8.99 18.25
C GLN A 111 -6.28 8.99 17.47
N ARG A 112 -6.32 8.61 16.18
CA ARG A 112 -5.14 8.68 15.30
C ARG A 112 -4.57 10.09 15.23
N PHE A 113 -5.44 11.08 15.06
CA PHE A 113 -5.04 12.48 14.98
C PHE A 113 -4.37 12.96 16.28
N GLN A 114 -4.93 12.60 17.44
CA GLN A 114 -4.38 12.99 18.74
C GLN A 114 -3.01 12.34 19.02
N ASN A 115 -2.74 11.17 18.44
CA ASN A 115 -1.49 10.42 18.62
C ASN A 115 -0.42 10.75 17.56
N LEU A 116 -0.61 11.77 16.73
CA LEU A 116 0.38 12.21 15.74
C LEU A 116 1.59 12.94 16.37
N TRP A 117 1.55 13.22 17.68
CA TRP A 117 2.53 14.05 18.40
C TRP A 117 2.90 13.42 19.75
#